data_AF-A0A5C3MMG5-F1
#
_entry.id   AF-A0A5C3MMG5-F1
#
_cell.length_a   1.000
_cell.length_b   1.000
_cell.length_c   1.000
_cell.angle_alpha   90.00
_cell.angle_beta   90.00
_cell.angle_gamma   90.00
#
_symmetry.space_group_name_H-M   'P 1'
#
loop_
_entity.id
_entity.type
_entity.pdbx_description
1 polymer ?
#
loop_
_entity_poly.entity_id
_entity_poly.type
_entity_poly.pdbx_seq_one_letter_code
_entity_poly.pdbx_strand_id
1 'polypeptide(L)'
;MASTSAAASTPSTSTAPVLTTGAVSSHVNSPIVATGDWTKNLVQLAKTAELKKHALTLQLHTAHILSAHASLDTKRKAIQDLKEQKNKLESERNRLLNALREVNEHRDQADLLEAGLTKECSDLESKINVLADGDYAIAKRDVDRLRQELGQPPLPSLRQTLEEKGTTYLKDRLKAGEKRPAEGGAEPQPGKRPRGRPRGSKNKKNAPAANAQPVVASGSTAT
;
A
#
# COMPACT_ATOMS: atom_id res chain seq x y z
N MET A 1 15.18 -26.19 4.31
CA MET A 1 16.60 -25.80 4.34
C MET A 1 16.75 -24.60 5.26
N ALA A 2 17.66 -24.71 6.24
CA ALA A 2 18.12 -23.72 7.22
C ALA A 2 17.15 -23.28 8.34
N SER A 3 17.26 -24.02 9.45
CA SER A 3 16.94 -23.62 10.82
C SER A 3 18.05 -22.75 11.41
N THR A 4 17.72 -21.79 12.28
CA THR A 4 18.59 -21.40 13.41
C THR A 4 17.76 -20.86 14.57
N SER A 5 17.74 -21.65 15.66
CA SER A 5 17.33 -21.26 17.01
C SER A 5 18.42 -20.42 17.68
N ALA A 6 18.02 -19.50 18.56
CA ALA A 6 18.90 -18.99 19.61
C ALA A 6 18.09 -18.80 20.91
N ALA A 7 18.52 -19.50 21.94
CA ALA A 7 18.05 -19.41 23.32
C ALA A 7 19.05 -18.58 24.15
N ALA A 8 18.56 -17.82 25.13
CA ALA A 8 19.32 -17.30 26.26
C ALA A 8 18.33 -16.97 27.40
N SER A 9 18.25 -17.76 28.47
CA SER A 9 19.09 -17.78 29.67
C SER A 9 18.56 -16.87 30.80
N THR A 10 17.93 -17.53 31.78
CA THR A 10 17.59 -17.05 33.12
C THR A 10 18.83 -16.90 34.01
N PRO A 11 18.84 -15.96 34.97
CA PRO A 11 19.55 -16.17 36.22
C PRO A 11 18.59 -16.24 37.42
N SER A 12 18.64 -17.39 38.09
CA SER A 12 18.07 -17.67 39.41
C SER A 12 19.06 -17.22 40.49
N THR A 13 18.60 -16.48 41.49
CA THR A 13 19.42 -16.11 42.67
C THR A 13 18.75 -16.68 43.93
N SER A 14 19.45 -17.58 44.60
CA SER A 14 19.00 -18.25 45.83
C SER A 14 20.17 -18.38 46.79
N THR A 15 20.06 -17.79 48.00
CA THR A 15 20.70 -18.07 49.33
C THR A 15 20.74 -16.77 50.14
N ALA A 16 20.54 -16.67 51.46
CA ALA A 16 20.27 -17.58 52.57
C ALA A 16 19.71 -16.76 53.77
N PRO A 17 18.92 -17.33 54.71
CA PRO A 17 18.65 -16.68 56.00
C PRO A 17 19.65 -17.10 57.09
N VAL A 18 20.07 -16.10 57.86
CA VAL A 18 21.00 -16.13 58.99
C VAL A 18 20.40 -16.86 60.21
N LEU A 19 21.20 -17.72 60.83
CA LEU A 19 21.00 -18.28 62.16
C LEU A 19 21.66 -17.36 63.20
N THR A 20 20.90 -16.91 64.20
CA THR A 20 21.46 -16.46 65.48
C THR A 20 20.67 -17.06 66.62
N THR A 21 21.44 -17.57 67.57
CA THR A 21 21.17 -18.42 68.72
C THR A 21 20.44 -17.74 69.90
N GLY A 22 19.56 -18.50 70.54
CA GLY A 22 19.63 -18.74 72.00
C GLY A 22 19.00 -17.73 72.96
N ALA A 23 17.75 -18.01 73.37
CA ALA A 23 17.28 -17.68 74.71
C ALA A 23 16.57 -18.91 75.29
N VAL A 24 17.21 -19.51 76.29
CA VAL A 24 16.73 -20.66 77.06
C VAL A 24 15.68 -20.19 78.08
N SER A 25 14.41 -20.46 77.82
CA SER A 25 13.37 -20.43 78.86
C SER A 25 13.13 -21.84 79.37
N SER A 26 13.60 -22.08 80.60
CA SER A 26 13.24 -23.22 81.43
C SER A 26 11.72 -23.30 81.58
N HIS A 27 11.11 -24.33 81.00
CA HIS A 27 9.73 -24.71 81.31
C HIS A 27 9.72 -25.93 82.20
N VAL A 28 9.07 -25.73 83.34
CA VAL A 28 8.84 -26.67 84.43
C VAL A 28 8.02 -27.84 83.89
N ASN A 29 8.51 -29.08 84.07
CA ASN A 29 7.77 -30.30 83.78
C ASN A 29 6.62 -30.46 84.78
N SER A 30 5.51 -29.77 84.52
CA SER A 30 4.21 -30.07 85.10
C SER A 30 3.45 -30.93 84.09
N PRO A 31 2.83 -32.06 84.49
CA PRO A 31 2.01 -32.84 83.57
C PRO A 31 0.82 -31.99 83.13
N ILE A 32 0.89 -31.48 81.90
CA ILE A 32 -0.20 -30.78 81.22
C ILE A 32 -1.29 -31.82 80.97
N VAL A 33 -2.18 -31.98 81.94
CA VAL A 33 -3.49 -32.55 81.69
C VAL A 33 -4.15 -31.60 80.69
N ALA A 34 -4.33 -32.05 79.46
CA ALA A 34 -4.95 -31.29 78.39
C ALA A 34 -6.46 -31.13 78.65
N THR A 35 -6.82 -30.29 79.62
CA THR A 35 -8.15 -29.67 79.73
C THR A 35 -8.21 -28.52 78.74
N GLY A 36 -8.30 -28.85 77.45
CA GLY A 36 -8.41 -27.85 76.39
C GLY A 36 -8.67 -28.50 75.03
N ASP A 37 -9.52 -27.85 74.23
CA ASP A 37 -10.09 -28.28 72.94
C ASP A 37 -9.06 -28.54 71.81
N TRP A 38 -8.03 -29.36 72.04
CA TRP A 38 -6.99 -29.69 71.06
C TRP A 38 -7.57 -30.32 69.80
N THR A 39 -8.63 -31.11 69.94
CA THR A 39 -9.36 -31.71 68.82
C THR A 39 -10.02 -30.64 67.95
N LYS A 40 -10.57 -29.57 68.53
CA LYS A 40 -11.15 -28.45 67.75
C LYS A 40 -10.04 -27.66 67.04
N ASN A 41 -8.91 -27.42 67.70
CA ASN A 41 -7.76 -26.75 67.09
C ASN A 41 -7.18 -27.55 65.92
N LEU A 42 -7.10 -28.87 66.02
CA LEU A 42 -6.65 -29.74 64.93
C LEU A 42 -7.62 -29.69 63.74
N VAL A 43 -8.93 -29.79 64.01
CA VAL A 43 -9.98 -29.66 62.97
C VAL A 43 -9.93 -28.28 62.31
N GLN A 44 -9.72 -27.21 63.08
CA GLN A 44 -9.60 -25.86 62.55
C GLN A 44 -8.35 -25.69 61.69
N LEU A 45 -7.22 -26.28 62.09
CA LEU A 45 -5.99 -26.27 61.30
C LEU A 45 -6.17 -27.03 59.97
N ALA A 46 -6.82 -28.19 60.00
CA ALA A 46 -7.14 -28.97 58.80
C ALA A 46 -8.05 -28.19 57.84
N LYS A 47 -9.15 -27.59 58.34
CA LYS A 47 -10.03 -26.72 57.54
C LYS A 47 -9.28 -25.52 56.97
N THR A 48 -8.36 -24.93 57.75
CA THR A 48 -7.53 -23.80 57.29
C THR A 48 -6.57 -24.23 56.18
N ALA A 49 -5.97 -25.42 56.28
CA ALA A 49 -5.10 -25.97 55.26
C ALA A 49 -5.88 -26.29 53.96
N GLU A 50 -7.06 -26.89 54.10
CA GLU A 50 -7.95 -27.17 52.98
C GLU A 50 -8.42 -25.88 52.29
N LEU A 51 -8.84 -24.86 53.05
CA LEU A 51 -9.20 -23.55 52.52
C LEU A 51 -8.04 -22.92 51.73
N LYS A 52 -6.80 -22.97 52.27
CA LYS A 52 -5.60 -22.46 51.59
C LYS A 52 -5.32 -23.22 50.28
N LYS A 53 -5.50 -24.54 50.27
CA LYS A 53 -5.40 -25.36 49.05
C LYS A 53 -6.40 -24.88 47.99
N HIS A 54 -7.68 -24.74 48.36
CA HIS A 54 -8.71 -24.26 47.43
C HIS A 54 -8.46 -22.84 46.93
N ALA A 55 -8.04 -21.94 47.83
CA ALA A 55 -7.69 -20.57 47.48
C ALA A 55 -6.55 -20.53 46.45
N LEU A 56 -5.50 -21.35 46.63
CA LEU A 56 -4.39 -21.44 45.69
C LEU A 56 -4.84 -22.01 44.34
N THR A 57 -5.65 -23.07 44.33
CA THR A 57 -6.21 -23.64 43.09
C THR A 57 -7.03 -22.59 42.32
N LEU A 58 -7.87 -21.82 43.02
CA LEU A 58 -8.64 -20.73 42.41
C LEU A 58 -7.74 -19.63 41.84
N GLN A 59 -6.68 -19.23 42.56
CA GLN A 59 -5.70 -18.27 42.06
C GLN A 59 -5.01 -18.75 40.79
N LEU A 60 -4.61 -20.03 40.74
CA LEU A 60 -3.97 -20.63 39.57
C LEU A 60 -4.91 -20.65 38.37
N HIS A 61 -6.17 -21.09 38.56
CA HIS A 61 -7.18 -21.04 37.50
C HIS A 61 -7.45 -19.61 37.03
N THR A 62 -7.52 -18.65 37.94
CA THR A 62 -7.70 -17.23 37.61
C THR A 62 -6.54 -16.73 36.73
N ALA A 63 -5.30 -17.04 37.09
CA ALA A 63 -4.12 -16.68 36.29
C ALA A 63 -4.16 -17.31 34.89
N HIS A 64 -4.57 -18.58 34.77
CA HIS A 64 -4.73 -19.24 33.48
C HIS A 64 -5.82 -18.58 32.62
N ILE A 65 -6.97 -18.24 33.20
CA ILE A 65 -8.06 -17.56 32.50
C ILE A 65 -7.60 -16.19 31.98
N LEU A 66 -6.91 -15.40 32.82
CA LEU A 66 -6.40 -14.08 32.43
C LEU A 66 -5.36 -14.18 31.31
N SER A 67 -4.44 -15.14 31.40
CA SER A 67 -3.44 -15.38 30.35
C SER A 67 -4.09 -15.79 29.02
N ALA A 68 -5.07 -16.70 29.07
CA ALA A 68 -5.83 -17.12 27.89
C ALA A 68 -6.62 -15.94 27.29
N HIS A 69 -7.21 -15.08 28.12
CA HIS A 69 -7.93 -13.89 27.68
C HIS A 69 -7.01 -12.90 26.95
N ALA A 70 -5.84 -12.60 27.51
CA ALA A 70 -4.86 -11.72 26.86
C ALA A 70 -4.38 -12.27 25.50
N SER A 71 -4.18 -13.59 25.40
CA SER A 71 -3.83 -14.25 24.14
C SER A 71 -4.97 -14.15 23.12
N LEU A 72 -6.20 -14.35 23.57
CA LEU A 72 -7.40 -14.28 22.75
C LEU A 72 -7.62 -12.86 22.20
N ASP A 73 -7.43 -11.81 23.01
CA ASP A 73 -7.52 -10.42 22.56
C ASP A 73 -6.45 -10.07 21.52
N THR A 74 -5.22 -10.53 21.75
CA THR A 74 -4.12 -10.36 20.79
C THR A 74 -4.45 -11.01 19.45
N LYS A 75 -5.00 -12.24 19.48
CA LYS A 75 -5.42 -12.94 18.25
C LYS A 75 -6.61 -12.27 17.58
N ARG A 76 -7.59 -11.76 18.33
CA ARG A 76 -8.74 -11.02 17.77
C ARG A 76 -8.27 -9.76 17.03
N LYS A 77 -7.34 -9.01 17.62
CA LYS A 77 -6.73 -7.85 16.96
C LYS A 77 -6.00 -8.24 15.68
N ALA A 78 -5.15 -9.27 15.74
CA ALA A 78 -4.44 -9.76 14.55
C ALA A 78 -5.41 -10.22 13.43
N ILE A 79 -6.53 -10.84 13.77
CA ILE A 79 -7.58 -11.21 12.80
C ILE A 79 -8.18 -9.96 12.16
N GLN A 80 -8.44 -8.91 12.94
CA GLN A 80 -8.96 -7.65 12.40
C GLN A 80 -7.95 -6.99 11.45
N ASP A 81 -6.69 -6.88 11.86
CA ASP A 81 -5.62 -6.30 11.04
C ASP A 81 -5.48 -7.05 9.70
N LEU A 82 -5.55 -8.38 9.73
CA LEU A 82 -5.51 -9.21 8.51
C LEU A 82 -6.73 -9.02 7.61
N LYS A 83 -7.93 -8.84 8.19
CA LYS A 83 -9.15 -8.55 7.40
C LYS A 83 -9.05 -7.20 6.69
N GLU A 84 -8.52 -6.18 7.37
CA GLU A 84 -8.30 -4.85 6.79
C GLU A 84 -7.26 -4.89 5.67
N GLN A 85 -6.15 -5.59 5.88
CA GLN A 85 -5.13 -5.81 4.83
C GLN A 85 -5.70 -6.54 3.62
N LYS A 86 -6.49 -7.59 3.84
CA LYS A 86 -7.17 -8.32 2.74
C LYS A 86 -8.08 -7.38 1.95
N ASN A 87 -8.92 -6.61 2.63
CA ASN A 87 -9.85 -5.68 1.97
C ASN A 87 -9.10 -4.64 1.11
N LYS A 88 -7.98 -4.11 1.63
CA LYS A 88 -7.13 -3.19 0.87
C LYS A 88 -6.56 -3.83 -0.40
N LEU A 89 -6.02 -5.05 -0.28
CA LEU A 89 -5.49 -5.77 -1.45
C LEU A 89 -6.59 -6.09 -2.47
N GLU A 90 -7.79 -6.41 -2.00
CA GLU A 90 -8.95 -6.69 -2.86
C GLU A 90 -9.42 -5.42 -3.61
N SER A 91 -9.39 -4.26 -2.95
CA SER A 91 -9.66 -2.98 -3.62
C SER A 91 -8.62 -2.61 -4.68
N GLU A 92 -7.33 -2.83 -4.42
CA GLU A 92 -6.27 -2.58 -5.41
C GLU A 92 -6.36 -3.57 -6.58
N ARG A 93 -6.66 -4.85 -6.30
CA ARG A 93 -6.92 -5.85 -7.35
C ARG A 93 -8.05 -5.39 -8.27
N ASN A 94 -9.16 -4.93 -7.72
CA ASN A 94 -10.30 -4.46 -8.52
C ASN A 94 -9.94 -3.20 -9.33
N ARG A 95 -9.21 -2.25 -8.73
CA ARG A 95 -8.71 -1.06 -9.43
C ARG A 95 -7.82 -1.42 -10.61
N LEU A 96 -6.87 -2.35 -10.42
CA LEU A 96 -5.96 -2.79 -11.48
C LEU A 96 -6.69 -3.55 -12.60
N LEU A 97 -7.70 -4.36 -12.25
CA LEU A 97 -8.54 -5.03 -13.25
C LEU A 97 -9.33 -4.03 -14.10
N ASN A 98 -9.86 -2.96 -13.49
CA ASN A 98 -10.53 -1.89 -14.23
C ASN A 98 -9.56 -1.16 -15.15
N ALA A 99 -8.37 -0.79 -14.66
CA ALA A 99 -7.35 -0.15 -15.48
C ALA A 99 -6.90 -1.02 -16.66
N LEU A 100 -6.76 -2.35 -16.46
CA LEU A 100 -6.43 -3.27 -17.54
C LEU A 100 -7.55 -3.35 -18.59
N ARG A 101 -8.81 -3.31 -18.15
CA ARG A 101 -9.96 -3.26 -19.06
C ARG A 101 -9.93 -1.99 -19.91
N GLU A 102 -9.71 -0.83 -19.31
CA GLU A 102 -9.61 0.45 -20.02
C GLU A 102 -8.48 0.45 -21.06
N VAL A 103 -7.30 -0.08 -20.71
CA VAL A 103 -6.18 -0.21 -21.65
C VAL A 103 -6.53 -1.11 -22.83
N ASN A 104 -7.23 -2.22 -22.60
CA ASN A 104 -7.68 -3.09 -23.68
C ASN A 104 -8.71 -2.38 -24.58
N GLU A 105 -9.66 -1.65 -24.00
CA GLU A 105 -10.64 -0.86 -24.77
C GLU A 105 -9.95 0.21 -25.63
N HIS A 106 -8.94 0.91 -25.10
CA HIS A 106 -8.15 1.88 -25.86
C HIS A 106 -7.31 1.22 -26.97
N ARG A 107 -6.75 0.03 -26.73
CA ARG A 107 -6.06 -0.73 -27.76
C ARG A 107 -7.01 -1.09 -28.90
N ASP A 108 -8.18 -1.64 -28.58
CA ASP A 108 -9.16 -2.03 -29.59
C ASP A 108 -9.67 -0.82 -30.39
N GLN A 109 -9.80 0.36 -29.76
CA GLN A 109 -10.09 1.62 -30.44
C GLN A 109 -8.95 2.06 -31.38
N ALA A 110 -7.70 1.96 -30.92
CA ALA A 110 -6.54 2.30 -31.73
C ALA A 110 -6.42 1.36 -32.94
N ASP A 111 -6.62 0.06 -32.77
CA ASP A 111 -6.59 -0.94 -33.85
C ASP A 111 -7.67 -0.64 -34.90
N LEU A 112 -8.87 -0.23 -34.46
CA LEU A 112 -9.96 0.16 -35.36
C LEU A 112 -9.62 1.42 -36.17
N LEU A 113 -9.04 2.44 -35.51
CA LEU A 113 -8.61 3.67 -36.17
C LEU A 113 -7.45 3.42 -37.14
N GLU A 114 -6.48 2.58 -36.76
CA GLU A 114 -5.37 2.19 -37.62
C GLU A 114 -5.87 1.45 -38.87
N ALA A 115 -6.79 0.51 -38.71
CA ALA A 115 -7.39 -0.21 -39.84
C ALA A 115 -8.13 0.76 -40.79
N GLY A 116 -8.86 1.73 -40.24
CA GLY A 116 -9.52 2.78 -41.01
C GLY A 116 -8.53 3.63 -41.82
N LEU A 117 -7.52 4.19 -41.15
CA LEU A 117 -6.49 5.01 -41.79
C LEU A 117 -5.66 4.23 -42.82
N THR A 118 -5.36 2.96 -42.54
CA THR A 118 -4.63 2.09 -43.48
C THR A 118 -5.42 1.90 -44.77
N LYS A 119 -6.74 1.67 -44.65
CA LYS A 119 -7.62 1.57 -45.81
C LYS A 119 -7.68 2.88 -46.58
N GLU A 120 -7.86 4.01 -45.89
CA GLU A 120 -7.89 5.34 -46.53
C GLU A 120 -6.58 5.68 -47.25
N CYS A 121 -5.42 5.35 -46.65
CA CYS A 121 -4.12 5.48 -47.29
C CYS A 121 -4.04 4.63 -48.57
N SER A 122 -4.45 3.36 -48.50
CA SER A 122 -4.49 2.47 -49.67
C SER A 122 -5.41 3.01 -50.78
N ASP A 123 -6.58 3.53 -50.42
CA ASP A 123 -7.55 4.10 -51.36
C ASP A 123 -6.97 5.37 -52.02
N LEU A 124 -6.30 6.23 -51.25
CA LEU A 124 -5.63 7.43 -51.77
C LEU A 124 -4.45 7.10 -52.67
N GLU A 125 -3.61 6.12 -52.30
CA GLU A 125 -2.51 5.64 -53.14
C GLU A 125 -3.03 5.09 -54.47
N SER A 126 -4.07 4.26 -54.42
CA SER A 126 -4.74 3.75 -55.62
C SER A 126 -5.27 4.90 -56.49
N LYS A 127 -5.92 5.90 -55.89
CA LYS A 127 -6.44 7.06 -56.62
C LYS A 127 -5.33 7.91 -57.24
N ILE A 128 -4.21 8.11 -56.54
CA ILE A 128 -3.05 8.82 -57.05
C ILE A 128 -2.48 8.08 -58.26
N ASN A 129 -2.32 6.76 -58.18
CA ASN A 129 -1.80 5.95 -59.28
C ASN A 129 -2.71 6.03 -60.51
N VAL A 130 -4.03 5.90 -60.34
CA VAL A 130 -5.01 6.03 -61.43
C VAL A 130 -4.90 7.40 -62.12
N LEU A 131 -4.81 8.48 -61.35
CA LEU A 131 -4.68 9.83 -61.92
C LEU A 131 -3.31 10.05 -62.58
N ALA A 132 -2.24 9.58 -61.96
CA ALA A 132 -0.87 9.74 -62.43
C ALA A 132 -0.65 9.02 -63.77
N ASP A 133 -1.15 7.80 -63.90
CA ASP A 133 -0.96 6.95 -65.09
C ASP A 133 -2.00 7.22 -66.19
N GLY A 134 -3.16 7.76 -65.82
CA GLY A 134 -4.22 8.12 -66.75
C GLY A 134 -4.09 9.55 -67.29
N ASP A 135 -5.06 10.39 -66.94
CA ASP A 135 -5.24 11.73 -67.52
C ASP A 135 -4.03 12.64 -67.34
N TYR A 136 -3.35 12.56 -66.19
CA TYR A 136 -2.16 13.38 -65.95
C TYR A 136 -1.02 13.03 -66.90
N ALA A 137 -0.74 11.75 -67.15
CA ALA A 137 0.32 11.33 -68.06
C ALA A 137 0.06 11.78 -69.50
N ILE A 138 -1.20 11.71 -69.95
CA ILE A 138 -1.61 12.18 -71.28
C ILE A 138 -1.41 13.69 -71.37
N ALA A 139 -1.99 14.45 -70.43
CA ALA A 139 -1.85 15.90 -70.41
C ALA A 139 -0.39 16.37 -70.32
N LYS A 140 0.45 15.68 -69.53
CA LYS A 140 1.87 16.00 -69.43
C LYS A 140 2.59 15.81 -70.77
N ARG A 141 2.33 14.70 -71.47
CA ARG A 141 2.92 14.44 -72.80
C ARG A 141 2.54 15.53 -73.80
N ASP A 142 1.28 15.94 -73.82
CA ASP A 142 0.79 16.99 -74.72
C ASP A 142 1.45 18.35 -74.43
N VAL A 143 1.57 18.72 -73.14
CA VAL A 143 2.25 19.96 -72.72
C VAL A 143 3.73 19.91 -73.05
N ASP A 144 4.41 18.79 -72.79
CA ASP A 144 5.84 18.64 -73.10
C ASP A 144 6.09 18.71 -74.61
N ARG A 145 5.18 18.17 -75.43
CA ARG A 145 5.24 18.31 -76.90
C ARG A 145 5.13 19.76 -77.33
N LEU A 146 4.13 20.51 -76.82
CA LEU A 146 3.97 21.94 -77.13
C LEU A 146 5.18 22.76 -76.66
N ARG A 147 5.75 22.45 -75.50
CA ARG A 147 6.97 23.10 -75.01
C ARG A 147 8.16 22.84 -75.92
N GLN A 148 8.29 21.62 -76.41
CA GLN A 148 9.34 21.26 -77.37
C GLN A 148 9.19 22.03 -78.69
N GLU A 149 7.96 22.19 -79.20
CA GLU A 149 7.64 23.01 -80.38
C GLU A 149 8.00 24.51 -80.15
N LEU A 150 7.88 25.01 -78.91
CA LEU A 150 8.23 26.38 -78.50
C LEU A 150 9.71 26.55 -78.08
N GLY A 151 10.53 25.49 -78.11
CA GLY A 151 11.93 25.52 -77.67
C GLY A 151 12.13 25.62 -76.15
N GLN A 152 11.11 25.30 -75.35
CA GLN A 152 11.17 25.27 -73.89
C GLN A 152 11.50 23.87 -73.35
N PRO A 153 12.17 23.76 -72.19
CA PRO A 153 12.45 22.47 -71.57
C PRO A 153 11.19 21.78 -71.03
N PRO A 154 11.17 20.43 -70.99
CA PRO A 154 10.04 19.67 -70.50
C PRO A 154 9.78 19.91 -69.01
N LEU A 155 8.54 19.70 -68.58
CA LEU A 155 8.13 19.88 -67.20
C LEU A 155 8.77 18.83 -66.27
N PRO A 156 9.06 19.22 -65.01
CA PRO A 156 9.57 18.29 -64.00
C PRO A 156 8.58 17.13 -63.76
N SER A 157 9.09 16.03 -63.24
CA SER A 157 8.27 14.85 -62.96
C SER A 157 7.32 15.10 -61.79
N LEU A 158 6.14 14.46 -61.82
CA LEU A 158 5.16 14.54 -60.72
C LEU A 158 5.77 14.15 -59.37
N ARG A 159 6.63 13.13 -59.38
CA ARG A 159 7.35 12.66 -58.19
C ARG A 159 8.26 13.74 -57.60
N GLN A 160 9.02 14.44 -58.44
CA GLN A 160 9.88 15.53 -57.99
C GLN A 160 9.05 16.65 -57.35
N THR A 161 7.93 17.05 -57.96
CA THR A 161 7.04 18.07 -57.40
C THR A 161 6.40 17.63 -56.07
N LEU A 162 6.08 16.35 -55.91
CA LEU A 162 5.55 15.80 -54.66
C LEU A 162 6.60 15.78 -53.55
N GLU A 163 7.84 15.39 -53.84
CA GLU A 163 8.95 15.40 -52.88
C GLU A 163 9.27 16.84 -52.40
N GLU A 164 9.29 17.82 -53.30
CA GLU A 164 9.45 19.24 -52.97
C GLU A 164 8.32 19.75 -52.06
N LYS A 165 7.07 19.37 -52.33
CA LYS A 165 5.93 19.72 -51.45
C LYS A 165 6.00 19.01 -50.10
N GLY A 166 6.39 17.74 -50.07
CA GLY A 166 6.53 16.96 -48.84
C GLY A 166 7.58 17.55 -47.89
N THR A 167 8.75 17.94 -48.43
CA THR A 167 9.80 18.61 -47.66
C THR A 167 9.36 19.98 -47.15
N THR A 168 8.55 20.71 -47.92
CA THR A 168 7.97 21.99 -47.51
C THR A 168 6.98 21.80 -46.35
N TYR A 169 6.07 20.83 -46.46
CA TYR A 169 5.12 20.51 -45.39
C TYR A 169 5.81 20.10 -44.09
N LEU A 170 6.86 19.26 -44.16
CA LEU A 170 7.66 18.89 -43.00
C LEU A 170 8.35 20.10 -42.36
N LYS A 171 8.94 20.99 -43.17
CA LYS A 171 9.55 22.24 -42.70
C LYS A 171 8.53 23.16 -42.04
N ASP A 172 7.34 23.29 -42.60
CA ASP A 172 6.28 24.13 -42.05
C ASP A 172 5.70 23.54 -40.76
N ARG A 173 5.58 22.22 -40.66
CA ARG A 173 5.16 21.54 -39.43
C ARG A 173 6.19 21.68 -38.31
N LEU A 174 7.49 21.63 -38.64
CA LEU A 174 8.58 21.90 -37.71
C LEU A 174 8.54 23.35 -37.20
N LYS A 175 8.32 24.33 -38.08
CA LYS A 175 8.16 25.75 -37.69
C LYS A 175 6.90 26.01 -36.87
N ALA A 176 5.81 25.29 -37.12
CA ALA A 176 4.56 25.40 -36.36
C ALA A 176 4.62 24.66 -34.99
N GLY A 177 5.55 23.71 -34.83
CA GLY A 177 5.75 22.94 -33.60
C GLY A 177 6.30 23.75 -32.42
N GLU A 178 6.88 24.94 -32.65
CA GLU A 178 7.41 25.83 -31.60
C GLU A 178 6.27 26.56 -30.83
N LYS A 179 5.02 26.51 -31.30
CA LYS A 179 3.89 27.27 -30.72
C LYS A 179 2.63 26.43 -30.50
N ARG A 180 2.74 25.19 -30.02
CA ARG A 180 1.55 24.53 -29.42
C ARG A 180 1.62 24.52 -27.90
N PRO A 181 0.68 25.18 -27.19
CA PRO A 181 0.46 24.89 -25.79
C PRO A 181 -0.08 23.46 -25.70
N ALA A 182 0.44 22.71 -24.73
CA ALA A 182 -0.10 21.42 -24.36
C ALA A 182 -1.52 21.63 -23.78
N GLU A 183 -2.55 21.34 -24.57
CA GLU A 183 -3.92 21.26 -24.06
C GLU A 183 -4.66 20.09 -24.71
N GLY A 184 -5.09 19.16 -23.86
CA GLY A 184 -5.80 17.94 -24.26
C GLY A 184 -5.54 16.76 -23.33
N GLY A 185 -5.79 16.94 -22.03
CA GLY A 185 -5.63 15.88 -21.01
C GLY A 185 -5.94 16.41 -19.61
N ALA A 186 -7.21 16.73 -19.36
CA ALA A 186 -7.69 17.10 -18.04
C ALA A 186 -7.86 15.82 -17.19
N GLU A 187 -6.89 15.56 -16.30
CA GLU A 187 -7.09 14.77 -15.07
C GLU A 187 -6.20 15.38 -13.97
N PRO A 188 -6.66 15.43 -12.71
CA PRO A 188 -5.98 16.18 -11.66
C PRO A 188 -4.74 15.41 -11.20
N GLN A 189 -3.55 15.93 -11.50
CA GLN A 189 -2.29 15.47 -10.90
C GLN A 189 -2.36 15.60 -9.36
N PRO A 190 -2.29 14.51 -8.58
CA PRO A 190 -2.11 14.62 -7.13
C PRO A 190 -0.67 15.08 -6.85
N GLY A 191 -0.58 16.11 -6.01
CA GLY A 191 0.62 16.92 -5.79
C GLY A 191 1.91 16.13 -5.54
N LYS A 192 2.99 16.62 -6.15
CA LYS A 192 4.36 16.26 -5.84
C LYS A 192 4.65 16.58 -4.37
N ARG A 193 4.56 15.58 -3.50
CA ARG A 193 5.14 15.65 -2.15
C ARG A 193 6.68 15.63 -2.29
N PRO A 194 7.41 16.51 -1.58
CA PRO A 194 8.86 16.52 -1.65
C PRO A 194 9.41 15.21 -1.10
N ARG A 195 10.32 14.60 -1.88
CA ARG A 195 11.04 13.36 -1.55
C ARG A 195 11.65 13.46 -0.16
N GLY A 196 11.44 12.40 0.63
CA GLY A 196 11.95 12.25 1.97
C GLY A 196 13.45 12.51 2.07
N ARG A 197 13.81 13.45 2.94
CA ARG A 197 15.12 13.47 3.59
C ARG A 197 14.93 12.88 4.99
N PRO A 198 15.83 12.00 5.47
CA PRO A 198 15.63 11.27 6.72
C PRO A 198 15.52 12.23 7.90
N ARG A 199 14.47 12.08 8.72
CA ARG A 199 14.36 12.74 10.03
C ARG A 199 15.42 12.14 10.95
N GLY A 200 16.56 12.82 11.07
CA GLY A 200 17.60 12.53 12.03
C GLY A 200 18.04 13.78 12.77
N SER A 201 17.96 13.72 14.10
CA SER A 201 18.79 14.42 15.10
C SER A 201 18.72 15.96 15.15
N LYS A 202 18.02 16.50 16.17
CA LYS A 202 18.58 17.52 17.10
C LYS A 202 17.95 17.43 18.49
N ASN A 203 18.82 17.57 19.47
CA ASN A 203 18.64 17.45 20.92
C ASN A 203 17.69 18.49 21.55
N LYS A 204 16.92 18.01 22.55
CA LYS A 204 16.81 18.49 23.94
C LYS A 204 16.71 20.00 24.19
N LYS A 205 15.56 20.45 24.72
CA LYS A 205 15.44 21.44 25.80
C LYS A 205 14.11 21.26 26.56
N ASN A 206 14.24 21.19 27.89
CA ASN A 206 13.19 21.12 28.92
C ASN A 206 12.28 22.38 28.90
N ALA A 207 10.97 22.17 29.04
CA ALA A 207 10.08 22.62 30.16
C ALA A 207 9.33 23.95 29.90
N PRO A 208 8.26 24.31 30.65
CA PRO A 208 7.15 23.53 31.25
C PRO A 208 5.72 24.13 31.05
N ALA A 209 4.71 23.34 31.43
CA ALA A 209 3.38 23.66 32.02
C ALA A 209 2.33 24.56 31.33
N ALA A 210 1.12 24.01 31.13
CA ALA A 210 -0.22 24.54 31.49
C ALA A 210 -1.30 23.64 30.82
N ASN A 211 -1.94 22.71 31.53
CA ASN A 211 -3.20 22.86 32.26
C ASN A 211 -4.41 23.23 31.38
N ALA A 212 -5.26 22.24 31.03
CA ALA A 212 -6.73 22.31 31.04
C ALA A 212 -7.38 21.11 30.29
N GLN A 213 -8.16 20.33 31.02
CA GLN A 213 -9.34 19.56 30.59
C GLN A 213 -10.42 19.82 31.65
N PRO A 214 -11.69 19.40 31.52
CA PRO A 214 -12.56 19.23 30.33
C PRO A 214 -13.96 19.83 30.59
N VAL A 215 -14.81 20.04 29.56
CA VAL A 215 -16.27 20.05 29.77
C VAL A 215 -17.06 19.54 28.56
N VAL A 216 -18.20 18.94 28.89
CA VAL A 216 -19.10 18.00 28.21
C VAL A 216 -20.29 18.66 27.49
N ALA A 217 -21.03 17.82 26.72
CA ALA A 217 -22.44 17.91 26.31
C ALA A 217 -22.78 18.88 25.16
N SER A 218 -23.79 18.68 24.29
CA SER A 218 -24.73 17.61 23.93
C SER A 218 -25.51 18.17 22.73
N GLY A 219 -25.91 17.36 21.75
CA GLY A 219 -26.77 17.81 20.66
C GLY A 219 -27.26 16.65 19.80
N SER A 220 -28.40 16.08 20.18
CA SER A 220 -29.15 15.08 19.42
C SER A 220 -30.60 15.55 19.28
N THR A 221 -31.28 14.97 18.29
CA THR A 221 -32.70 15.02 17.91
C THR A 221 -33.20 16.24 17.11
N ALA A 222 -33.34 16.02 15.80
CA ALA A 222 -34.35 16.67 14.97
C ALA A 222 -35.32 15.58 14.47
N THR A 223 -36.59 15.83 14.71
CA THR A 223 -37.80 15.18 14.18
C THR A 223 -38.00 15.46 12.70
#